data_AF-A0A946QUG7-F1
#
_entry.id   AF-A0A946QUG7-F1
#
_cell.length_a   1.000
_cell.length_b   1.000
_cell.length_c   1.000
_cell.angle_alpha   90.00
_cell.angle_beta   90.00
_cell.angle_gamma   90.00
#
_symmetry.space_group_name_H-M   'P 1'
#
loop_
_entity.id
_entity.type
_entity.pdbx_description
1 polymer ?
#
loop_
_entity_poly.entity_id
_entity_poly.type
_entity_poly.pdbx_seq_one_letter_code
_entity_poly.pdbx_strand_id
1 'polypeptide(L)'
;MIKKGFKILFFLIFSLVLILPFVYSFTELNNRITLKGAVDLAEKPTLKYGNWFDGEFQSNYEKYINDNIGFRPIFVRIRNQVAYSFFDEINAASVIRGKENYLYERNYIKAFNGTDFIGADSIYYKTRRIKLLQDSLQKMDKTLIVCLAAGKGSFYPQYFPEKYKLPPSDSTNQKFYVKAFKELGVNHIDFNKWFLEMKDTSRYILYPKYGIHWSEYGMLLSVDSLVSYVEKKRKVNMPNLLLSNYKLSKDLNNSDYDIADGLNLIFKLPVETMCYPDFVWENDSARKKPKVVVIADSFYWSMYGTGLWNNSFSPGGFWYYNRLVYPDSFEETLNVKDVNYWKAIENTDVFIVLVTEANLPKFSWGFVENALEAFSPDYDRSAPAKRIKVLSFEEELQKNITNIKANENWMKEIKRKSKLMNISVDSMLIIDATWMIEYKKSQEKK
;
A
#
# COMPACT_ATOMS: atom_id res chain seq x y z
N MET A 1 -16.28 -57.93 21.44
CA MET A 1 -16.85 -57.07 22.50
C MET A 1 -15.76 -56.15 23.05
N ILE A 2 -15.79 -54.86 22.72
CA ILE A 2 -14.95 -53.88 23.39
C ILE A 2 -15.29 -53.92 24.89
N LYS A 3 -14.34 -54.32 25.75
CA LYS A 3 -14.53 -54.48 27.21
C LYS A 3 -15.12 -53.17 27.78
N LYS A 4 -16.11 -53.27 28.68
CA LYS A 4 -16.81 -52.13 29.30
C LYS A 4 -15.85 -51.03 29.80
N GLY A 5 -14.70 -51.43 30.36
CA GLY A 5 -13.64 -50.51 30.79
C GLY A 5 -13.03 -49.65 29.66
N PHE A 6 -12.88 -50.18 28.45
CA PHE A 6 -12.36 -49.39 27.31
C PHE A 6 -13.36 -48.32 26.87
N LYS A 7 -14.66 -48.62 26.87
CA LYS A 7 -15.70 -47.64 26.52
C LYS A 7 -15.72 -46.47 27.51
N ILE A 8 -15.59 -46.77 28.80
CA ILE A 8 -15.54 -45.76 29.87
C ILE A 8 -14.27 -44.90 29.73
N LEU A 9 -13.11 -45.53 29.53
CA LEU A 9 -11.86 -44.81 29.33
C LEU A 9 -11.92 -43.87 28.11
N PHE A 10 -12.45 -44.36 26.99
CA PHE A 10 -12.62 -43.56 25.79
C PHE A 10 -13.57 -42.37 26.02
N PHE A 11 -14.69 -42.59 26.71
CA PHE A 11 -15.63 -41.52 27.05
C PHE A 11 -14.99 -40.45 27.95
N LEU A 12 -14.19 -40.85 28.94
CA LEU A 12 -13.48 -39.92 29.82
C LEU A 12 -12.44 -39.10 29.05
N ILE A 13 -11.66 -39.72 28.17
CA ILE A 13 -10.69 -39.03 27.32
C ILE A 13 -11.42 -38.05 26.39
N PHE A 14 -12.49 -38.48 25.73
CA PHE A 14 -13.27 -37.62 24.84
C PHE A 14 -13.85 -36.41 25.59
N SER A 15 -14.45 -36.64 26.76
CA SER A 15 -14.98 -35.57 27.61
C SER A 15 -13.89 -34.61 28.06
N LEU A 16 -12.72 -35.12 28.45
CA LEU A 16 -11.57 -34.31 28.83
C LEU A 16 -11.09 -33.43 27.66
N VAL A 17 -11.00 -33.99 26.45
CA VAL A 17 -10.60 -33.24 25.25
C VAL A 17 -11.59 -32.11 24.93
N LEU A 18 -12.88 -32.30 25.18
CA LEU A 18 -13.89 -31.25 24.98
C LEU A 18 -13.86 -30.18 26.07
N ILE A 19 -13.60 -30.54 27.32
CA ILE A 19 -13.61 -29.62 28.47
C ILE A 19 -12.30 -28.82 28.56
N LEU A 20 -11.18 -29.41 28.14
CA LEU A 20 -9.84 -28.83 28.30
C LEU A 20 -9.68 -27.44 27.65
N PRO A 21 -10.15 -27.17 26.41
CA PRO A 21 -10.12 -25.83 25.84
C PRO A 21 -10.87 -24.79 26.66
N PHE A 22 -12.04 -25.17 27.19
CA PHE A 22 -12.84 -24.28 28.03
C PHE A 22 -12.12 -23.93 29.32
N VAL A 23 -11.61 -24.92 30.06
CA VAL A 23 -10.84 -24.69 31.30
C VAL A 23 -9.59 -23.85 31.03
N TYR A 24 -8.86 -24.15 29.96
CA TYR A 24 -7.64 -23.43 29.60
C TYR A 24 -7.91 -21.95 29.27
N SER A 25 -9.09 -21.64 28.73
CA SER A 25 -9.49 -20.26 28.37
C SER A 25 -9.44 -19.28 29.54
N PHE A 26 -9.64 -19.78 30.77
CA PHE A 26 -9.65 -18.99 32.00
C PHE A 26 -8.29 -18.95 32.72
N THR A 27 -7.24 -19.51 32.11
CA THR A 27 -5.89 -19.47 32.67
C THR A 27 -5.08 -18.32 32.08
N GLU A 28 -4.14 -17.77 32.85
CA GLU A 28 -3.21 -16.74 32.36
C GLU A 28 -2.33 -17.22 31.20
N LEU A 29 -2.18 -18.54 31.04
CA LEU A 29 -1.40 -19.15 29.96
C LEU A 29 -2.05 -18.98 28.59
N ASN A 30 -3.37 -18.76 28.53
CA ASN A 30 -4.09 -18.58 27.27
C ASN A 30 -3.63 -17.33 26.52
N ASN A 31 -3.25 -16.28 27.24
CA ASN A 31 -2.83 -15.00 26.66
C ASN A 31 -1.40 -15.03 26.07
N ARG A 32 -0.64 -16.11 26.24
CA ARG A 32 0.78 -16.17 25.85
C ARG A 32 1.00 -16.55 24.38
N ILE A 33 0.00 -17.11 23.71
CA ILE A 33 0.13 -17.56 22.32
C ILE A 33 -0.85 -16.75 21.47
N THR A 34 -0.35 -15.94 20.56
CA THR A 34 -1.18 -15.12 19.66
C THR A 34 -1.03 -15.56 18.21
N LEU A 35 -2.06 -15.31 17.41
CA LEU A 35 -1.94 -15.41 15.96
C LEU A 35 -1.30 -14.14 15.41
N LYS A 36 -0.50 -14.28 14.36
CA LYS A 36 0.08 -13.16 13.63
C LYS A 36 -0.87 -12.65 12.55
N GLY A 37 -0.68 -11.38 12.15
CA GLY A 37 -1.51 -10.68 11.16
C GLY A 37 -2.39 -9.59 11.78
N ALA A 38 -3.09 -8.83 10.94
CA ALA A 38 -4.07 -7.85 11.40
C ALA A 38 -5.37 -8.59 11.80
N VAL A 39 -5.56 -8.80 13.10
CA VAL A 39 -6.73 -9.47 13.67
C VAL A 39 -7.45 -8.50 14.59
N ASP A 40 -8.69 -8.15 14.25
CA ASP A 40 -9.59 -7.41 15.14
C ASP A 40 -10.29 -8.40 16.06
N LEU A 41 -9.83 -8.50 17.31
CA LEU A 41 -10.42 -9.38 18.31
C LEU A 41 -11.60 -8.68 18.98
N ALA A 42 -12.69 -9.42 19.22
CA ALA A 42 -13.79 -8.89 20.01
C ALA A 42 -13.34 -8.54 21.44
N GLU A 43 -13.81 -7.40 21.95
CA GLU A 43 -13.58 -6.98 23.34
C GLU A 43 -14.52 -7.73 24.29
N LYS A 44 -14.08 -7.91 25.55
CA LYS A 44 -14.93 -8.53 26.57
C LYS A 44 -16.07 -7.58 26.92
N PRO A 45 -17.35 -7.95 26.70
CA PRO A 45 -18.46 -7.05 26.99
C PRO A 45 -18.66 -6.90 28.50
N THR A 46 -19.11 -5.71 28.91
CA THR A 46 -19.52 -5.43 30.29
C THR A 46 -21.00 -5.76 30.47
N LEU A 47 -21.32 -6.55 31.50
CA LEU A 47 -22.70 -6.89 31.84
C LEU A 47 -23.42 -5.64 32.40
N LYS A 48 -24.58 -5.30 31.79
CA LYS A 48 -25.47 -4.23 32.25
C LYS A 48 -26.90 -4.77 32.25
N TYR A 49 -27.78 -4.21 33.09
CA TYR A 49 -29.17 -4.67 33.17
C TYR A 49 -29.90 -4.60 31.81
N GLY A 50 -29.72 -3.53 31.03
CA GLY A 50 -30.36 -3.39 29.71
C GLY A 50 -29.87 -4.43 28.69
N ASN A 51 -28.54 -4.58 28.56
CA ASN A 51 -27.93 -5.43 27.53
C ASN A 51 -28.04 -6.95 27.79
N TRP A 52 -28.54 -7.34 28.97
CA TRP A 52 -28.83 -8.73 29.29
C TRP A 52 -30.17 -9.20 28.70
N PHE A 53 -31.20 -8.33 28.76
CA PHE A 53 -32.56 -8.69 28.35
C PHE A 53 -32.82 -8.52 26.85
N ASP A 54 -32.00 -7.72 26.17
CA ASP A 54 -32.06 -7.55 24.70
C ASP A 54 -31.16 -8.52 23.92
N GLY A 55 -30.35 -9.32 24.62
CA GLY A 55 -29.47 -10.33 24.01
C GLY A 55 -28.10 -9.80 23.54
N GLU A 56 -27.82 -8.51 23.68
CA GLU A 56 -26.58 -7.90 23.20
C GLU A 56 -25.35 -8.45 23.95
N PHE A 57 -25.45 -8.62 25.28
CA PHE A 57 -24.37 -9.18 26.08
C PHE A 57 -23.97 -10.57 25.60
N GLN A 58 -24.95 -11.46 25.37
CA GLN A 58 -24.74 -12.85 24.97
C GLN A 58 -24.09 -12.91 23.59
N SER A 59 -24.59 -12.11 22.64
CA SER A 59 -24.03 -12.03 21.28
C SER A 59 -22.58 -11.54 21.28
N ASN A 60 -22.26 -10.50 22.06
CA ASN A 60 -20.90 -9.98 22.15
C ASN A 60 -19.97 -10.90 22.94
N TYR A 61 -20.48 -11.58 23.98
CA TYR A 61 -19.69 -12.53 24.77
C TYR A 61 -19.37 -13.80 23.98
N GLU A 62 -20.30 -14.27 23.13
CA GLU A 62 -20.06 -15.36 22.19
C GLU A 62 -18.93 -15.03 21.22
N LYS A 63 -18.93 -13.83 20.63
CA LYS A 63 -17.82 -13.35 19.78
C LYS A 63 -16.50 -13.32 20.55
N TYR A 64 -16.50 -12.72 21.75
CA TYR A 64 -15.32 -12.66 22.62
C TYR A 64 -14.76 -14.06 22.92
N ILE A 65 -15.60 -15.01 23.34
CA ILE A 65 -15.16 -16.38 23.62
C ILE A 65 -14.67 -17.08 22.35
N ASN A 66 -15.34 -16.91 21.21
CA ASN A 66 -14.89 -17.52 19.94
C ASN A 66 -13.51 -17.01 19.50
N ASP A 67 -13.15 -15.78 19.84
CA ASP A 67 -11.82 -15.20 19.58
C ASP A 67 -10.77 -15.57 20.63
N ASN A 68 -11.18 -15.86 21.87
CA ASN A 68 -10.31 -16.07 23.02
C ASN A 68 -10.36 -17.50 23.60
N ILE A 69 -11.05 -18.43 22.95
CA ILE A 69 -11.12 -19.82 23.42
C ILE A 69 -9.74 -20.46 23.47
N GLY A 70 -9.53 -21.27 24.51
CA GLY A 70 -8.29 -21.96 24.80
C GLY A 70 -7.80 -22.79 23.62
N PHE A 71 -6.48 -22.76 23.40
CA PHE A 71 -5.80 -23.45 22.30
C PHE A 71 -6.19 -23.00 20.87
N ARG A 72 -7.07 -21.99 20.69
CA ARG A 72 -7.44 -21.49 19.35
C ARG A 72 -6.22 -21.23 18.44
N PRO A 73 -5.16 -20.53 18.88
CA PRO A 73 -3.99 -20.32 18.03
C PRO A 73 -3.32 -21.62 17.59
N ILE A 74 -3.29 -22.64 18.45
CA ILE A 74 -2.70 -23.96 18.14
C ILE A 74 -3.55 -24.68 17.10
N PHE A 75 -4.87 -24.73 17.28
CA PHE A 75 -5.77 -25.38 16.33
C PHE A 75 -5.77 -24.69 14.96
N VAL A 76 -5.72 -23.36 14.93
CA VAL A 76 -5.57 -22.59 13.68
C VAL A 76 -4.26 -22.95 12.99
N ARG A 77 -3.13 -22.99 13.71
CA ARG A 77 -1.83 -23.37 13.12
C ARG A 77 -1.82 -24.80 12.58
N ILE A 78 -2.41 -25.76 13.29
CA ILE A 78 -2.55 -27.15 12.83
C ILE A 78 -3.38 -27.20 11.55
N ARG A 79 -4.56 -26.58 11.54
CA ARG A 79 -5.43 -26.49 10.35
C ARG A 79 -4.68 -25.87 9.17
N ASN A 80 -3.99 -24.75 9.40
CA ASN A 80 -3.25 -24.03 8.35
C ASN A 80 -2.07 -24.85 7.83
N GLN A 81 -1.35 -25.56 8.70
CA GLN A 81 -0.26 -26.45 8.30
C GLN A 81 -0.77 -27.60 7.43
N VAL A 82 -1.88 -28.24 7.82
CA VAL A 82 -2.49 -29.33 7.05
C VAL A 82 -2.95 -28.84 5.67
N ALA A 83 -3.69 -27.72 5.63
CA ALA A 83 -4.13 -27.08 4.38
C ALA A 83 -2.95 -26.76 3.45
N TYR A 84 -1.88 -26.17 4.00
CA TYR A 84 -0.71 -25.78 3.23
C TYR A 84 0.08 -26.97 2.69
N SER A 85 0.24 -28.02 3.50
CA SER A 85 1.15 -29.13 3.19
C SER A 85 0.52 -30.20 2.29
N PHE A 86 -0.79 -30.44 2.43
CA PHE A 86 -1.48 -31.54 1.74
C PHE A 86 -2.45 -31.10 0.65
N PHE A 87 -2.90 -29.84 0.68
CA PHE A 87 -3.94 -29.34 -0.23
C PHE A 87 -3.52 -28.12 -1.05
N ASP A 88 -2.29 -27.62 -0.86
CA ASP A 88 -1.80 -26.37 -1.48
C ASP A 88 -2.73 -25.16 -1.22
N GLU A 89 -3.42 -25.16 -0.08
CA GLU A 89 -4.38 -24.13 0.31
C GLU A 89 -3.80 -23.16 1.36
N ILE A 90 -4.11 -21.88 1.20
CA ILE A 90 -3.76 -20.82 2.16
C ILE A 90 -5.02 -20.31 2.85
N ASN A 91 -5.05 -20.42 4.18
CA ASN A 91 -6.09 -19.89 5.04
C ASN A 91 -5.72 -18.50 5.59
N ALA A 92 -5.35 -17.58 4.70
CA ALA A 92 -5.08 -16.18 5.03
C ALA A 92 -5.76 -15.28 4.00
N ALA A 93 -6.59 -14.35 4.49
CA ALA A 93 -7.41 -13.51 3.62
C ALA A 93 -6.52 -12.71 2.65
N SER A 94 -6.91 -12.71 1.37
CA SER A 94 -6.20 -12.00 0.29
C SER A 94 -4.77 -12.43 -0.01
N VAL A 95 -4.23 -13.45 0.68
CA VAL A 95 -2.91 -14.01 0.35
C VAL A 95 -3.04 -15.03 -0.78
N ILE A 96 -2.10 -14.97 -1.72
CA ILE A 96 -2.03 -15.83 -2.89
C ILE A 96 -0.66 -16.52 -2.90
N ARG A 97 -0.68 -17.86 -2.95
CA ARG A 97 0.51 -18.66 -3.25
C ARG A 97 0.79 -18.60 -4.75
N GLY A 98 1.89 -17.97 -5.10
CA GLY A 98 2.49 -17.97 -6.43
C GLY A 98 3.27 -19.25 -6.73
N LYS A 99 3.81 -19.31 -7.95
CA LYS A 99 4.77 -20.32 -8.36
C LYS A 99 5.99 -20.27 -7.45
N GLU A 100 6.63 -21.43 -7.28
CA GLU A 100 7.81 -21.58 -6.42
C GLU A 100 7.59 -21.09 -4.97
N ASN A 101 6.33 -21.05 -4.52
CA ASN A 101 5.91 -20.58 -3.19
C ASN A 101 6.10 -19.08 -2.94
N TYR A 102 6.31 -18.24 -3.95
CA TYR A 102 6.26 -16.78 -3.76
C TYR A 102 4.90 -16.38 -3.19
N LEU A 103 4.88 -15.54 -2.15
CA LEU A 103 3.63 -15.09 -1.54
C LEU A 103 3.29 -13.67 -1.99
N TYR A 104 2.02 -13.45 -2.31
CA TYR A 104 1.50 -12.16 -2.73
C TYR A 104 0.25 -11.80 -1.95
N GLU A 105 0.03 -10.50 -1.75
CA GLU A 105 -1.32 -10.01 -1.50
C GLU A 105 -2.03 -9.72 -2.82
N ARG A 106 -3.33 -10.03 -2.88
CA ARG A 106 -4.16 -9.91 -4.08
C ARG A 106 -4.08 -8.53 -4.73
N ASN A 107 -3.97 -7.46 -3.95
CA ASN A 107 -3.98 -6.10 -4.49
C ASN A 107 -2.73 -5.78 -5.31
N TYR A 108 -1.57 -6.37 -5.02
CA TYR A 108 -0.36 -6.18 -5.82
C TYR A 108 -0.46 -6.85 -7.19
N ILE A 109 -1.12 -8.01 -7.26
CA ILE A 109 -1.45 -8.65 -8.55
C ILE A 109 -2.42 -7.76 -9.34
N LYS A 110 -3.43 -7.20 -8.67
CA LYS A 110 -4.40 -6.30 -9.33
C LYS A 110 -3.73 -5.04 -9.90
N ALA A 111 -2.82 -4.44 -9.14
CA ALA A 111 -2.06 -3.25 -9.52
C ALA A 111 -1.18 -3.51 -10.76
N PHE A 112 -0.46 -4.64 -10.78
CA PHE A 112 0.33 -5.04 -11.94
C PHE A 112 -0.55 -5.26 -13.18
N ASN A 113 -1.67 -5.97 -13.01
CA ASN A 113 -2.58 -6.28 -14.11
C ASN A 113 -3.44 -5.08 -14.55
N GLY A 114 -3.45 -3.97 -13.81
CA GLY A 114 -4.30 -2.80 -14.10
C GLY A 114 -5.78 -3.01 -13.82
N THR A 115 -6.16 -4.09 -13.13
CA THR A 115 -7.57 -4.38 -12.80
C THR A 115 -8.16 -3.46 -11.73
N ASP A 116 -7.32 -2.67 -11.06
CA ASP A 116 -7.69 -1.61 -10.12
C ASP A 116 -7.42 -0.20 -10.68
N PHE A 117 -7.19 -0.09 -11.99
CA PHE A 117 -6.92 1.19 -12.65
C PHE A 117 -8.10 2.15 -12.48
N ILE A 118 -7.87 3.32 -11.91
CA ILE A 118 -8.93 4.29 -11.60
C ILE A 118 -9.29 5.21 -12.77
N GLY A 119 -8.69 5.00 -13.94
CA GLY A 119 -8.84 5.85 -15.12
C GLY A 119 -7.81 6.99 -15.18
N ALA A 120 -7.44 7.35 -16.41
CA ALA A 120 -6.48 8.40 -16.68
C ALA A 120 -6.96 9.76 -16.13
N ASP A 121 -8.24 10.10 -16.35
CA ASP A 121 -8.80 11.38 -15.93
C ASP A 121 -8.78 11.57 -14.42
N SER A 122 -9.11 10.53 -13.65
CA SER A 122 -8.98 10.50 -12.19
C SER A 122 -7.54 10.75 -11.72
N ILE A 123 -6.55 10.12 -12.38
CA ILE A 123 -5.13 10.27 -12.05
C ILE A 123 -4.63 11.68 -12.38
N TYR A 124 -4.98 12.22 -13.54
CA TYR A 124 -4.62 13.59 -13.91
C TYR A 124 -5.32 14.62 -13.01
N TYR A 125 -6.57 14.38 -12.60
CA TYR A 125 -7.27 15.21 -11.62
C TYR A 125 -6.53 15.27 -10.29
N LYS A 126 -6.19 14.10 -9.71
CA LYS A 126 -5.42 14.01 -8.46
C LYS A 126 -4.04 14.66 -8.62
N THR A 127 -3.37 14.44 -9.73
CA THR A 127 -2.03 14.99 -10.00
C THR A 127 -2.04 16.52 -10.10
N ARG A 128 -3.06 17.11 -10.75
CA ARG A 128 -3.21 18.58 -10.79
C ARG A 128 -3.36 19.18 -9.39
N ARG A 129 -4.08 18.50 -8.48
CA ARG A 129 -4.23 18.93 -7.08
C ARG A 129 -2.93 18.79 -6.29
N ILE A 130 -2.19 17.71 -6.50
CA ILE A 130 -0.84 17.54 -5.93
C ILE A 130 0.08 18.67 -6.41
N LYS A 131 0.05 19.01 -7.69
CA LYS A 131 0.83 20.13 -8.24
C LYS A 131 0.42 21.46 -7.64
N LEU A 132 -0.90 21.70 -7.50
CA LEU A 132 -1.41 22.91 -6.84
C LEU A 132 -0.91 23.02 -5.39
N LEU A 133 -0.95 21.92 -4.63
CA LEU A 133 -0.42 21.89 -3.26
C LEU A 133 1.09 22.13 -3.24
N GLN A 134 1.85 21.48 -4.13
CA GLN A 134 3.29 21.71 -4.28
C GLN A 134 3.59 23.20 -4.51
N ASP A 135 2.85 23.86 -5.39
CA ASP A 135 3.07 25.28 -5.72
C ASP A 135 2.68 26.20 -4.57
N SER A 136 1.61 25.89 -3.84
CA SER A 136 1.22 26.63 -2.63
C SER A 136 2.27 26.50 -1.53
N LEU A 137 2.78 25.28 -1.30
CA LEU A 137 3.85 25.02 -0.33
C LEU A 137 5.15 25.71 -0.73
N GLN A 138 5.50 25.70 -2.02
CA GLN A 138 6.72 26.32 -2.52
C GLN A 138 6.74 27.85 -2.29
N LYS A 139 5.59 28.53 -2.33
CA LYS A 139 5.48 29.96 -1.98
C LYS A 139 5.85 30.25 -0.52
N MET A 140 5.81 29.25 0.34
CA MET A 140 6.18 29.34 1.76
C MET A 140 7.56 28.72 2.04
N ASP A 141 8.39 28.52 1.01
CA ASP A 141 9.67 27.78 1.09
C ASP A 141 9.52 26.35 1.66
N LYS A 142 8.43 25.68 1.35
CA LYS A 142 8.18 24.27 1.74
C LYS A 142 8.28 23.36 0.53
N THR A 143 8.69 22.12 0.73
CA THR A 143 8.87 21.15 -0.36
C THR A 143 7.89 19.98 -0.22
N LEU A 144 7.18 19.65 -1.30
CA LEU A 144 6.39 18.41 -1.42
C LEU A 144 7.14 17.42 -2.32
N ILE A 145 7.20 16.16 -1.91
CA ILE A 145 7.82 15.05 -2.66
C ILE A 145 6.90 13.83 -2.63
N VAL A 146 6.64 13.23 -3.79
CA VAL A 146 5.92 11.94 -3.89
C VAL A 146 6.93 10.81 -4.09
N CYS A 147 6.87 9.75 -3.28
CA CYS A 147 7.72 8.57 -3.43
C CYS A 147 6.87 7.37 -3.85
N LEU A 148 7.11 6.85 -5.06
CA LEU A 148 6.49 5.63 -5.53
C LEU A 148 7.37 4.44 -5.13
N ALA A 149 6.99 3.75 -4.05
CA ALA A 149 7.72 2.63 -3.50
C ALA A 149 7.69 1.41 -4.44
N ALA A 150 8.72 0.56 -4.34
CA ALA A 150 8.79 -0.67 -5.11
C ALA A 150 7.68 -1.65 -4.69
N GLY A 151 7.04 -2.28 -5.68
CA GLY A 151 5.92 -3.18 -5.45
C GLY A 151 6.23 -4.60 -5.90
N LYS A 152 5.88 -5.59 -5.06
CA LYS A 152 6.16 -7.00 -5.32
C LYS A 152 5.50 -7.53 -6.59
N GLY A 153 4.32 -7.01 -6.92
CA GLY A 153 3.57 -7.42 -8.11
C GLY A 153 4.35 -7.09 -9.38
N SER A 154 4.81 -5.84 -9.48
CA SER A 154 5.70 -5.41 -10.57
C SER A 154 7.09 -6.05 -10.53
N PHE A 155 7.65 -6.28 -9.35
CA PHE A 155 8.99 -6.86 -9.23
C PHE A 155 9.05 -8.33 -9.63
N TYR A 156 8.01 -9.11 -9.32
CA TYR A 156 7.96 -10.56 -9.56
C TYR A 156 6.68 -11.04 -10.28
N PRO A 157 6.33 -10.53 -11.47
CA PRO A 157 5.14 -10.98 -12.18
C PRO A 157 5.28 -12.41 -12.71
N GLN A 158 6.51 -12.91 -12.90
CA GLN A 158 6.75 -14.24 -13.45
C GLN A 158 6.28 -15.39 -12.54
N TYR A 159 6.16 -15.14 -11.23
CA TYR A 159 5.70 -16.14 -10.26
C TYR A 159 4.21 -16.04 -9.95
N PHE A 160 3.44 -15.23 -10.67
CA PHE A 160 1.98 -15.27 -10.53
C PHE A 160 1.43 -16.65 -10.92
N PRO A 161 0.40 -17.16 -10.21
CA PRO A 161 -0.33 -18.33 -10.68
C PRO A 161 -0.96 -18.07 -12.05
N GLU A 162 -1.04 -19.10 -12.90
CA GLU A 162 -1.58 -18.96 -14.27
C GLU A 162 -2.97 -18.31 -14.30
N LYS A 163 -3.86 -18.65 -13.36
CA LYS A 163 -5.20 -18.05 -13.25
C LYS A 163 -5.21 -16.54 -13.01
N TYR A 164 -4.10 -15.95 -12.60
CA TYR A 164 -3.95 -14.51 -12.34
C TYR A 164 -3.06 -13.81 -13.37
N LYS A 165 -2.45 -14.56 -14.29
CA LYS A 165 -1.61 -14.00 -15.33
C LYS A 165 -2.48 -13.43 -16.43
N LEU A 166 -2.44 -12.11 -16.60
CA LEU A 166 -3.08 -11.40 -17.69
C LEU A 166 -2.01 -10.85 -18.65
N PRO A 167 -2.37 -10.55 -19.91
CA PRO A 167 -1.47 -9.80 -20.80
C PRO A 167 -1.02 -8.50 -20.12
N PRO A 168 0.24 -8.06 -20.31
CA PRO A 168 0.71 -6.80 -19.74
C PRO A 168 -0.25 -5.66 -20.05
N SER A 169 -0.72 -4.97 -19.02
CA SER A 169 -1.62 -3.83 -19.19
C SER A 169 -0.82 -2.54 -19.37
N ASP A 170 -1.19 -1.75 -20.36
CA ASP A 170 -0.72 -0.36 -20.48
C ASP A 170 -1.51 0.61 -19.60
N SER A 171 -2.64 0.15 -19.07
CA SER A 171 -3.54 0.90 -18.19
C SER A 171 -3.33 0.48 -16.74
N THR A 172 -2.25 0.95 -16.11
CA THR A 172 -2.01 0.77 -14.67
C THR A 172 -1.87 2.10 -13.97
N ASN A 173 -2.22 2.13 -12.68
CA ASN A 173 -2.12 3.35 -11.88
C ASN A 173 -0.67 3.85 -11.84
N GLN A 174 0.31 2.95 -11.64
CA GLN A 174 1.74 3.29 -11.60
C GLN A 174 2.19 4.01 -12.88
N LYS A 175 1.93 3.43 -14.06
CA LYS A 175 2.34 4.01 -15.35
C LYS A 175 1.74 5.40 -15.54
N PHE A 176 0.45 5.57 -15.25
CA PHE A 176 -0.25 6.84 -15.46
C PHE A 176 0.13 7.92 -14.44
N TYR A 177 0.35 7.58 -13.16
CA TYR A 177 0.86 8.55 -12.18
C TYR A 177 2.26 9.03 -12.53
N VAL A 178 3.18 8.12 -12.90
CA VAL A 178 4.54 8.50 -13.33
C VAL A 178 4.50 9.44 -14.53
N LYS A 179 3.66 9.13 -15.52
CA LYS A 179 3.46 9.99 -16.70
C LYS A 179 2.92 11.37 -16.29
N ALA A 180 1.84 11.41 -15.51
CA ALA A 180 1.22 12.66 -15.07
C ALA A 180 2.16 13.51 -14.20
N PHE A 181 2.95 12.89 -13.30
CA PHE A 181 3.92 13.60 -12.47
C PHE A 181 5.02 14.25 -13.29
N LYS A 182 5.54 13.58 -14.32
CA LYS A 182 6.53 14.14 -15.24
C LYS A 182 5.95 15.30 -16.05
N GLU A 183 4.78 15.10 -16.66
CA GLU A 183 4.13 16.13 -17.49
C GLU A 183 3.75 17.38 -16.70
N LEU A 184 3.27 17.23 -15.47
CA LEU A 184 2.82 18.35 -14.63
C LEU A 184 3.91 18.91 -13.72
N GLY A 185 5.13 18.35 -13.73
CA GLY A 185 6.25 18.83 -12.91
C GLY A 185 6.05 18.62 -11.41
N VAL A 186 5.44 17.49 -11.01
CA VAL A 186 5.40 17.06 -9.60
C VAL A 186 6.76 16.50 -9.20
N ASN A 187 7.31 16.96 -8.09
CA ASN A 187 8.52 16.41 -7.49
C ASN A 187 8.24 14.96 -7.06
N HIS A 188 8.91 14.00 -7.68
CA HIS A 188 8.72 12.60 -7.36
C HIS A 188 9.99 11.76 -7.48
N ILE A 189 10.02 10.66 -6.74
CA ILE A 189 11.00 9.58 -6.84
C ILE A 189 10.26 8.31 -7.23
N ASP A 190 10.75 7.60 -8.25
CA ASP A 190 10.17 6.35 -8.73
C ASP A 190 11.06 5.17 -8.34
N PHE A 191 10.97 4.75 -7.07
CA PHE A 191 11.71 3.60 -6.57
C PHE A 191 11.25 2.29 -7.22
N ASN A 192 9.99 2.20 -7.64
CA ASN A 192 9.49 1.05 -8.38
C ASN A 192 10.27 0.84 -9.68
N LYS A 193 10.36 1.88 -10.52
CA LYS A 193 11.17 1.83 -11.73
C LYS A 193 12.63 1.52 -11.42
N TRP A 194 13.21 2.21 -10.42
CA TRP A 194 14.61 2.02 -10.07
C TRP A 194 14.93 0.58 -9.68
N PHE A 195 14.09 -0.05 -8.83
CA PHE A 195 14.25 -1.44 -8.41
C PHE A 195 14.17 -2.41 -9.61
N LEU A 196 13.26 -2.17 -10.55
CA LEU A 196 13.15 -2.99 -11.76
C LEU A 196 14.41 -2.89 -12.63
N GLU A 197 14.98 -1.69 -12.79
CA GLU A 197 16.19 -1.46 -13.58
C GLU A 197 17.44 -2.12 -12.96
N MET A 198 17.49 -2.23 -11.64
CA MET A 198 18.59 -2.85 -10.90
C MET A 198 18.36 -4.33 -10.54
N LYS A 199 17.23 -4.93 -10.95
CA LYS A 199 16.83 -6.29 -10.55
C LYS A 199 17.89 -7.34 -10.85
N ASP A 200 18.48 -7.27 -12.04
CA ASP A 200 19.44 -8.27 -12.54
C ASP A 200 20.90 -7.94 -12.17
N THR A 201 21.17 -6.73 -11.67
CA THR A 201 22.53 -6.22 -11.39
C THR A 201 22.77 -5.94 -9.91
N SER A 202 21.71 -5.94 -9.08
CA SER A 202 21.83 -5.74 -7.65
C SER A 202 22.65 -6.84 -7.00
N ARG A 203 23.58 -6.43 -6.14
CA ARG A 203 24.45 -7.34 -5.38
C ARG A 203 23.68 -8.29 -4.46
N TYR A 204 22.55 -7.83 -3.91
CA TYR A 204 21.72 -8.59 -2.99
C TYR A 204 20.23 -8.51 -3.37
N ILE A 205 19.45 -9.45 -2.85
CA ILE A 205 18.01 -9.57 -3.11
C ILE A 205 17.30 -8.30 -2.63
N LEU A 206 16.55 -7.66 -3.53
CA LEU A 206 15.84 -6.41 -3.24
C LEU A 206 14.43 -6.59 -2.72
N TYR A 207 13.82 -7.74 -3.00
CA TYR A 207 12.46 -8.04 -2.62
C TYR A 207 12.36 -9.48 -2.09
N PRO A 208 11.87 -9.67 -0.85
CA PRO A 208 11.76 -10.97 -0.23
C PRO A 208 10.70 -11.85 -0.90
N LYS A 209 10.95 -13.16 -0.86
CA LYS A 209 10.02 -14.18 -1.36
C LYS A 209 8.74 -14.28 -0.53
N TYR A 210 8.85 -14.08 0.78
CA TYR A 210 7.77 -14.30 1.75
C TYR A 210 7.26 -13.04 2.44
N GLY A 211 7.93 -11.89 2.24
CA GLY A 211 7.47 -10.58 2.71
C GLY A 211 6.70 -9.82 1.64
N ILE A 212 5.80 -8.91 2.02
CA ILE A 212 5.17 -7.94 1.12
C ILE A 212 6.00 -6.67 0.99
N HIS A 213 6.82 -6.34 1.99
CA HIS A 213 7.70 -5.18 1.97
C HIS A 213 8.96 -5.46 1.12
N TRP A 214 9.66 -4.39 0.70
CA TRP A 214 11.01 -4.51 0.17
C TRP A 214 11.96 -5.17 1.18
N SER A 215 13.09 -5.70 0.71
CA SER A 215 14.14 -6.18 1.60
C SER A 215 14.70 -5.05 2.46
N GLU A 216 15.27 -5.38 3.63
CA GLU A 216 16.00 -4.37 4.42
C GLU A 216 17.12 -3.70 3.62
N TYR A 217 17.90 -4.47 2.86
CA TYR A 217 18.91 -3.92 1.95
C TYR A 217 18.32 -2.91 0.96
N GLY A 218 17.25 -3.27 0.24
CA GLY A 218 16.58 -2.38 -0.71
C GLY A 218 15.96 -1.14 -0.03
N MET A 219 15.42 -1.31 1.16
CA MET A 219 14.91 -0.21 1.99
C MET A 219 16.01 0.79 2.35
N LEU A 220 17.16 0.32 2.82
CA LEU A 220 18.29 1.18 3.21
C LEU A 220 18.83 1.97 2.01
N LEU A 221 18.89 1.36 0.81
CA LEU A 221 19.23 2.08 -0.42
C LEU A 221 18.20 3.18 -0.76
N SER A 222 16.92 2.90 -0.50
CA SER A 222 15.84 3.87 -0.72
C SER A 222 15.89 5.03 0.29
N VAL A 223 16.30 4.77 1.54
CA VAL A 223 16.53 5.79 2.57
C VAL A 223 17.66 6.72 2.15
N ASP A 224 18.81 6.18 1.77
CA ASP A 224 19.96 6.95 1.28
C ASP A 224 19.59 7.86 0.09
N SER A 225 18.91 7.28 -0.90
CA SER A 225 18.45 8.01 -2.09
C SER A 225 17.40 9.09 -1.77
N LEU A 226 16.51 8.84 -0.81
CA LEU A 226 15.53 9.81 -0.35
C LEU A 226 16.20 11.01 0.33
N VAL A 227 17.16 10.75 1.23
CA VAL A 227 17.94 11.81 1.90
C VAL A 227 18.66 12.66 0.86
N SER A 228 19.40 12.02 -0.06
CA SER A 228 20.10 12.71 -1.17
C SER A 228 19.17 13.57 -2.02
N TYR A 229 17.94 13.11 -2.28
CA TYR A 229 16.96 13.88 -3.04
C TYR A 229 16.46 15.10 -2.27
N VAL A 230 16.19 14.96 -0.96
CA VAL A 230 15.77 16.07 -0.10
C VAL A 230 16.88 17.12 0.01
N GLU A 231 18.12 16.71 0.23
CA GLU A 231 19.31 17.58 0.26
C GLU A 231 19.39 18.44 -1.00
N LYS A 232 19.31 17.81 -2.18
CA LYS A 232 19.37 18.50 -3.47
C LYS A 232 18.21 19.48 -3.66
N LYS A 233 16.99 19.13 -3.24
CA LYS A 233 15.80 19.99 -3.39
C LYS A 233 15.81 21.18 -2.45
N ARG A 234 16.22 20.99 -1.20
CA ARG A 234 16.30 22.03 -0.17
C ARG A 234 17.62 22.80 -0.18
N LYS A 235 18.63 22.33 -0.93
CA LYS A 235 19.99 22.87 -0.97
C LYS A 235 20.62 22.92 0.43
N VAL A 236 20.48 21.83 1.18
CA VAL A 236 21.03 21.65 2.52
C VAL A 236 21.87 20.38 2.55
N ASN A 237 22.83 20.34 3.47
CA ASN A 237 23.59 19.12 3.77
C ASN A 237 22.97 18.47 5.00
N MET A 238 22.53 17.23 4.85
CA MET A 238 21.86 16.42 5.86
C MET A 238 22.79 15.32 6.36
N PRO A 239 22.49 14.72 7.52
CA PRO A 239 23.17 13.51 7.98
C PRO A 239 22.89 12.32 7.06
N ASN A 240 23.95 11.67 6.57
CA ASN A 240 23.83 10.49 5.72
C ASN A 240 23.71 9.19 6.52
N LEU A 241 23.12 8.18 5.89
CA LEU A 241 23.08 6.82 6.39
C LEU A 241 24.30 6.05 5.87
N LEU A 242 25.18 5.62 6.78
CA LEU A 242 26.39 4.90 6.42
C LEU A 242 26.18 3.40 6.59
N LEU A 243 26.32 2.64 5.50
CA LEU A 243 26.17 1.19 5.49
C LEU A 243 27.54 0.51 5.60
N SER A 244 27.59 -0.60 6.33
CA SER A 244 28.78 -1.43 6.52
C SER A 244 28.40 -2.89 6.76
N ASN A 245 29.39 -3.79 6.86
CA ASN A 245 29.21 -5.18 7.27
C ASN A 245 27.95 -5.87 6.68
N TYR A 246 27.92 -6.05 5.37
CA TYR A 246 26.79 -6.67 4.66
C TYR A 246 26.63 -8.16 5.02
N LYS A 247 25.91 -8.46 6.11
CA LYS A 247 25.74 -9.82 6.65
C LYS A 247 24.68 -10.58 5.85
N LEU A 248 25.00 -11.82 5.52
CA LEU A 248 24.07 -12.74 4.86
C LEU A 248 23.46 -13.68 5.90
N SER A 249 22.13 -13.74 5.98
CA SER A 249 21.41 -14.56 6.95
C SER A 249 20.17 -15.25 6.36
N LYS A 250 19.85 -16.43 6.91
CA LYS A 250 18.55 -17.12 6.72
C LYS A 250 17.57 -16.83 7.85
N ASP A 251 18.01 -16.19 8.91
CA ASP A 251 17.13 -15.67 9.95
C ASP A 251 16.59 -14.33 9.46
N LEU A 252 15.44 -14.40 8.78
CA LEU A 252 14.86 -13.23 8.14
C LEU A 252 14.23 -12.29 9.17
N ASN A 253 14.39 -10.98 8.95
CA ASN A 253 13.69 -9.95 9.71
C ASN A 253 12.18 -9.99 9.43
N ASN A 254 11.38 -9.48 10.38
CA ASN A 254 9.92 -9.61 10.33
C ASN A 254 9.30 -9.08 9.02
N SER A 255 9.79 -7.95 8.48
CA SER A 255 9.29 -7.39 7.21
C SER A 255 9.59 -8.26 5.99
N ASP A 256 10.67 -9.04 6.03
CA ASP A 256 11.08 -9.94 4.94
C ASP A 256 10.27 -11.24 4.92
N TYR A 257 9.48 -11.50 5.97
CA TYR A 257 8.74 -12.74 6.17
C TYR A 257 7.28 -12.51 6.61
N ASP A 258 6.77 -11.28 6.56
CA ASP A 258 5.49 -10.89 7.16
C ASP A 258 4.25 -11.62 6.60
N ILE A 259 4.18 -11.89 5.28
CA ILE A 259 3.06 -12.66 4.70
C ILE A 259 3.11 -14.09 5.23
N ALA A 260 4.29 -14.72 5.22
CA ALA A 260 4.45 -16.08 5.71
C ALA A 260 4.17 -16.20 7.21
N ASP A 261 4.53 -15.18 7.99
CA ASP A 261 4.15 -15.07 9.40
C ASP A 261 2.61 -15.00 9.56
N GLY A 262 1.93 -14.22 8.72
CA GLY A 262 0.46 -14.14 8.68
C GLY A 262 -0.24 -15.45 8.31
N LEU A 263 0.45 -16.38 7.66
CA LEU A 263 -0.08 -17.73 7.39
C LEU A 263 -0.29 -18.55 8.67
N ASN A 264 0.39 -18.18 9.77
CA ASN A 264 0.35 -18.91 11.03
C ASN A 264 0.61 -20.42 10.82
N LEU A 265 1.72 -20.76 10.15
CA LEU A 265 2.15 -22.16 10.00
C LEU A 265 2.90 -22.63 11.26
N ILE A 266 2.96 -23.94 11.47
CA ILE A 266 3.74 -24.54 12.57
C ILE A 266 5.23 -24.51 12.21
N PHE A 267 5.55 -24.89 10.97
CA PHE A 267 6.92 -24.91 10.47
C PHE A 267 7.19 -23.71 9.57
N LYS A 268 8.36 -23.08 9.75
CA LYS A 268 8.82 -22.04 8.83
C LYS A 268 9.06 -22.62 7.44
N LEU A 269 8.77 -21.81 6.43
CA LEU A 269 9.02 -22.13 5.04
C LEU A 269 10.53 -22.04 4.74
N PRO A 270 11.06 -22.85 3.83
CA PRO A 270 12.46 -22.78 3.43
C PRO A 270 12.80 -21.42 2.81
N VAL A 271 13.74 -20.69 3.41
CA VAL A 271 14.13 -19.35 2.96
C VAL A 271 15.45 -19.33 2.18
N GLU A 272 15.56 -18.34 1.30
CA GLU A 272 16.83 -17.93 0.71
C GLU A 272 17.57 -16.99 1.66
N THR A 273 18.87 -16.82 1.41
CA THR A 273 19.70 -15.94 2.24
C THR A 273 19.47 -14.49 1.84
N MET A 274 19.23 -13.62 2.81
CA MET A 274 19.04 -12.18 2.61
C MET A 274 20.17 -11.37 3.24
N CYS A 275 20.33 -10.13 2.78
CA CYS A 275 21.39 -9.23 3.23
C CYS A 275 20.87 -8.23 4.26
N TYR A 276 21.58 -8.14 5.38
CA TYR A 276 21.32 -7.25 6.51
C TYR A 276 22.59 -6.45 6.81
N PRO A 277 22.77 -5.28 6.16
CA PRO A 277 23.89 -4.40 6.44
C PRO A 277 23.79 -3.82 7.86
N ASP A 278 24.93 -3.68 8.54
CA ASP A 278 25.00 -2.77 9.69
C ASP A 278 24.89 -1.33 9.18
N PHE A 279 24.21 -0.46 9.92
CA PHE A 279 24.11 0.95 9.55
C PHE A 279 24.26 1.87 10.75
N VAL A 280 24.83 3.05 10.49
CA VAL A 280 24.94 4.15 11.45
C VAL A 280 24.62 5.46 10.76
N TRP A 281 24.01 6.39 11.48
CA TRP A 281 23.80 7.75 10.99
C TRP A 281 25.03 8.61 11.27
N GLU A 282 25.39 9.47 10.31
CA GLU A 282 26.37 10.51 10.55
C GLU A 282 25.97 11.37 11.75
N ASN A 283 26.91 11.61 12.66
CA ASN A 283 26.72 12.48 13.81
C ASN A 283 27.57 13.74 13.64
N ASP A 284 27.05 14.69 12.86
CA ASP A 284 27.70 15.97 12.58
C ASP A 284 26.71 17.11 12.85
N SER A 285 26.98 17.91 13.88
CA SER A 285 26.13 19.04 14.30
C SER A 285 26.05 20.16 13.27
N ALA A 286 26.95 20.21 12.28
CA ALA A 286 26.87 21.18 11.19
C ALA A 286 25.76 20.82 10.17
N ARG A 287 25.30 19.55 10.16
CA ARG A 287 24.27 19.08 9.25
C ARG A 287 22.90 19.61 9.65
N LYS A 288 22.10 19.98 8.65
CA LYS A 288 20.74 20.46 8.83
C LYS A 288 19.78 19.28 8.82
N LYS A 289 18.80 19.31 9.73
CA LYS A 289 17.72 18.33 9.82
C LYS A 289 16.39 19.04 9.56
N PRO A 290 15.87 19.06 8.32
CA PRO A 290 14.59 19.72 8.03
C PRO A 290 13.46 19.04 8.81
N LYS A 291 12.43 19.79 9.21
CA LYS A 291 11.24 19.18 9.82
C LYS A 291 10.41 18.50 8.74
N VAL A 292 10.21 17.19 8.89
CA VAL A 292 9.58 16.37 7.86
C VAL A 292 8.30 15.71 8.38
N VAL A 293 7.21 15.90 7.64
CA VAL A 293 5.99 15.09 7.78
C VAL A 293 5.98 14.05 6.67
N VAL A 294 5.81 12.78 7.06
CA VAL A 294 5.67 11.68 6.11
C VAL A 294 4.25 11.15 6.15
N ILE A 295 3.57 11.17 5.01
CA ILE A 295 2.25 10.56 4.79
C ILE A 295 2.47 9.29 4.00
N ALA A 296 2.24 8.13 4.60
CA ALA A 296 2.59 6.88 3.95
C ALA A 296 1.73 5.69 4.36
N ASP A 297 1.81 4.64 3.55
CA ASP A 297 1.33 3.30 3.88
C ASP A 297 2.34 2.55 4.78
N SER A 298 2.16 1.23 4.91
CA SER A 298 2.95 0.40 5.83
C SER A 298 4.44 0.34 5.48
N PHE A 299 4.84 0.69 4.26
CA PHE A 299 6.24 0.60 3.84
C PHE A 299 7.13 1.55 4.61
N TYR A 300 6.60 2.71 5.01
CA TYR A 300 7.39 3.67 5.78
C TYR A 300 7.74 3.16 7.18
N TRP A 301 7.06 2.15 7.74
CA TRP A 301 7.46 1.58 9.05
C TRP A 301 8.89 1.07 9.05
N SER A 302 9.33 0.45 7.95
CA SER A 302 10.71 -0.03 7.82
C SER A 302 11.72 1.12 7.80
N MET A 303 11.42 2.21 7.07
CA MET A 303 12.25 3.42 7.06
C MET A 303 12.24 4.14 8.41
N TYR A 304 11.07 4.22 9.05
CA TYR A 304 10.91 4.80 10.38
C TYR A 304 11.77 4.05 11.41
N GLY A 305 11.80 2.71 11.33
CA GLY A 305 12.61 1.84 12.18
C GLY A 305 14.13 2.05 12.07
N THR A 306 14.61 2.68 11.00
CA THR A 306 16.03 3.06 10.88
C THR A 306 16.39 4.28 11.74
N GLY A 307 15.40 5.00 12.29
CA GLY A 307 15.61 6.29 12.93
C GLY A 307 15.77 7.45 11.93
N LEU A 308 15.39 7.28 10.66
CA LEU A 308 15.43 8.37 9.66
C LEU A 308 14.78 9.66 10.18
N TRP A 309 13.64 9.52 10.86
CA TRP A 309 12.78 10.62 11.33
C TRP A 309 13.43 11.55 12.37
N ASN A 310 14.45 11.11 13.11
CA ASN A 310 15.18 11.91 14.11
C ASN A 310 16.69 12.03 13.85
N ASN A 311 17.24 11.18 12.98
CA ASN A 311 18.66 11.22 12.66
C ASN A 311 18.97 12.11 11.46
N SER A 312 18.25 11.98 10.34
CA SER A 312 18.44 12.86 9.18
C SER A 312 17.36 13.93 9.08
N PHE A 313 16.16 13.61 9.53
CA PHE A 313 15.06 14.58 9.67
C PHE A 313 14.99 15.14 11.09
N SER A 314 14.30 16.27 11.22
CA SER A 314 13.71 16.67 12.49
C SER A 314 12.27 16.16 12.56
N PRO A 315 11.81 15.69 13.72
CA PRO A 315 10.51 15.04 13.83
C PRO A 315 9.34 15.98 13.48
N GLY A 316 8.53 15.62 12.48
CA GLY A 316 7.28 16.31 12.11
C GLY A 316 6.03 15.41 12.17
N GLY A 317 6.21 14.11 12.36
CA GLY A 317 5.16 13.11 12.48
C GLY A 317 5.03 12.17 11.28
N PHE A 318 4.60 10.94 11.57
CA PHE A 318 4.24 9.94 10.58
C PHE A 318 2.71 9.78 10.50
N TRP A 319 2.13 10.19 9.38
CA TRP A 319 0.69 10.19 9.13
C TRP A 319 0.32 8.92 8.34
N TYR A 320 0.07 7.85 9.08
CA TYR A 320 -0.24 6.53 8.54
C TYR A 320 -1.60 6.53 7.83
N TYR A 321 -1.57 6.29 6.51
CA TYR A 321 -2.72 6.37 5.61
C TYR A 321 -3.52 7.68 5.71
N ASN A 322 -2.90 8.76 6.20
CA ASN A 322 -3.58 10.01 6.55
C ASN A 322 -4.80 9.79 7.49
N ARG A 323 -4.70 8.82 8.41
CA ARG A 323 -5.74 8.50 9.39
C ARG A 323 -5.27 8.66 10.83
N LEU A 324 -4.08 8.16 11.12
CA LEU A 324 -3.45 8.22 12.43
C LEU A 324 -2.11 8.93 12.31
N VAL A 325 -1.84 9.85 13.22
CA VAL A 325 -0.54 10.49 13.38
C VAL A 325 0.18 9.80 14.52
N TYR A 326 1.32 9.20 14.21
CA TYR A 326 2.26 8.71 15.19
C TYR A 326 3.17 9.87 15.59
N PRO A 327 3.10 10.32 16.87
CA PRO A 327 3.92 11.44 17.34
C PRO A 327 5.38 11.02 17.51
N ASP A 328 6.21 12.02 17.73
CA ASP A 328 7.65 11.90 17.95
C ASP A 328 8.02 11.08 19.20
N SER A 329 7.07 10.80 20.11
CA SER A 329 7.29 10.10 21.39
C SER A 329 6.48 8.81 21.61
N PHE A 330 5.61 8.40 20.67
CA PHE A 330 4.71 7.23 20.83
C PHE A 330 3.75 7.23 22.03
N GLU A 331 3.63 8.31 22.80
CA GLU A 331 2.84 8.31 24.03
C GLU A 331 1.32 8.38 23.78
N GLU A 332 0.86 9.09 22.75
CA GLU A 332 -0.57 9.12 22.35
C GLU A 332 -0.75 9.26 20.83
N THR A 333 -1.54 8.37 20.21
CA THR A 333 -1.90 8.48 18.78
C THR A 333 -2.94 9.58 18.58
N LEU A 334 -2.70 10.50 17.64
CA LEU A 334 -3.68 11.52 17.26
C LEU A 334 -4.42 11.08 15.99
N ASN A 335 -5.76 11.18 15.97
CA ASN A 335 -6.50 10.99 14.73
C ASN A 335 -6.31 12.20 13.81
N VAL A 336 -6.09 11.97 12.51
CA VAL A 336 -5.86 13.04 11.54
C VAL A 336 -7.04 14.02 11.44
N LYS A 337 -8.27 13.57 11.74
CA LYS A 337 -9.45 14.44 11.80
C LYS A 337 -9.31 15.57 12.85
N ASP A 338 -8.49 15.35 13.86
CA ASP A 338 -8.26 16.28 14.98
C ASP A 338 -6.99 17.12 14.76
N VAL A 339 -6.29 16.94 13.63
CA VAL A 339 -5.09 17.70 13.27
C VAL A 339 -5.48 19.07 12.71
N ASN A 340 -4.86 20.12 13.23
CA ASN A 340 -4.87 21.42 12.58
C ASN A 340 -3.86 21.44 11.41
N TYR A 341 -4.36 21.27 10.19
CA TYR A 341 -3.53 21.21 8.98
C TYR A 341 -2.74 22.49 8.71
N TRP A 342 -3.30 23.67 9.01
CA TRP A 342 -2.58 24.93 8.84
C TRP A 342 -1.35 24.97 9.75
N LYS A 343 -1.52 24.63 11.03
CA LYS A 343 -0.40 24.54 11.98
C LYS A 343 0.62 23.49 11.57
N ALA A 344 0.19 22.36 11.02
CA ALA A 344 1.10 21.34 10.48
C ALA A 344 1.91 21.88 9.29
N ILE A 345 1.26 22.59 8.35
CA ILE A 345 1.90 23.24 7.21
C ILE A 345 2.93 24.26 7.67
N GLU A 346 2.55 25.20 8.54
CA GLU A 346 3.45 26.23 9.06
C GLU A 346 4.72 25.64 9.66
N ASN A 347 4.58 24.57 10.44
CA ASN A 347 5.68 23.96 11.17
C ASN A 347 6.51 22.94 10.37
N THR A 348 6.20 22.67 9.10
CA THR A 348 6.88 21.63 8.31
C THR A 348 7.70 22.21 7.17
N ASP A 349 8.93 21.72 6.98
CA ASP A 349 9.80 22.13 5.86
C ASP A 349 9.59 21.23 4.62
N VAL A 350 9.40 19.93 4.86
CA VAL A 350 9.27 18.92 3.79
C VAL A 350 8.09 18.00 4.07
N PHE A 351 7.23 17.83 3.07
CA PHE A 351 6.18 16.82 3.03
C PHE A 351 6.58 15.70 2.09
N ILE A 352 6.56 14.47 2.59
CA ILE A 352 6.82 13.27 1.79
C ILE A 352 5.53 12.45 1.75
N VAL A 353 5.04 12.13 0.55
CA VAL A 353 3.91 11.22 0.36
C VAL A 353 4.42 9.93 -0.26
N LEU A 354 4.56 8.87 0.53
CA LEU A 354 5.09 7.58 0.09
C LEU A 354 3.94 6.58 -0.13
N VAL A 355 3.94 5.93 -1.29
CA VAL A 355 2.85 5.01 -1.66
C VAL A 355 3.37 3.83 -2.49
N THR A 356 2.82 2.65 -2.22
CA THR A 356 3.03 1.44 -3.02
C THR A 356 1.99 1.27 -4.12
N GLU A 357 2.34 0.49 -5.16
CA GLU A 357 1.47 0.26 -6.33
C GLU A 357 0.05 -0.21 -5.97
N ALA A 358 -0.08 -1.07 -4.94
CA ALA A 358 -1.36 -1.62 -4.50
C ALA A 358 -2.29 -0.58 -3.85
N ASN A 359 -1.75 0.55 -3.41
CA ASN A 359 -2.48 1.60 -2.72
C ASN A 359 -2.79 2.82 -3.59
N LEU A 360 -2.25 2.89 -4.81
CA LEU A 360 -2.48 3.99 -5.76
C LEU A 360 -3.95 4.29 -6.09
N PRO A 361 -4.91 3.34 -6.07
CA PRO A 361 -6.32 3.68 -6.25
C PRO A 361 -6.85 4.65 -5.19
N LYS A 362 -6.33 4.56 -3.95
CA LYS A 362 -6.74 5.38 -2.80
C LYS A 362 -5.81 6.56 -2.55
N PHE A 363 -4.68 6.63 -3.25
CA PHE A 363 -3.71 7.71 -3.13
C PHE A 363 -4.37 9.08 -3.38
N SER A 364 -4.11 10.12 -2.58
CA SER A 364 -3.24 10.24 -1.40
C SER A 364 -4.00 10.20 -0.06
N TRP A 365 -5.08 9.42 0.03
CA TRP A 365 -5.92 9.25 1.23
C TRP A 365 -6.49 10.55 1.82
N GLY A 366 -6.77 11.54 0.96
CA GLY A 366 -7.36 12.81 1.36
C GLY A 366 -6.36 13.84 1.91
N PHE A 367 -5.07 13.52 2.01
CA PHE A 367 -4.06 14.45 2.52
C PHE A 367 -4.01 15.73 1.68
N VAL A 368 -4.01 15.59 0.36
CA VAL A 368 -3.89 16.72 -0.56
C VAL A 368 -5.11 17.64 -0.47
N GLU A 369 -6.30 17.05 -0.39
CA GLU A 369 -7.57 17.75 -0.19
C GLU A 369 -7.54 18.55 1.11
N ASN A 370 -7.25 17.90 2.24
CA ASN A 370 -7.25 18.53 3.57
C ASN A 370 -6.18 19.64 3.67
N ALA A 371 -5.00 19.42 3.08
CA ALA A 371 -3.95 20.44 3.06
C ALA A 371 -4.34 21.66 2.22
N LEU A 372 -4.99 21.46 1.07
CA LEU A 372 -5.49 22.56 0.24
C LEU A 372 -6.65 23.32 0.90
N GLU A 373 -7.50 22.65 1.68
CA GLU A 373 -8.53 23.28 2.52
C GLU A 373 -7.92 24.23 3.54
N ALA A 374 -6.79 23.86 4.15
CA ALA A 374 -6.11 24.74 5.09
C ALA A 374 -5.58 26.04 4.46
N PHE A 375 -5.32 26.07 3.15
CA PHE A 375 -4.92 27.29 2.44
C PHE A 375 -6.10 28.24 2.12
N SER A 376 -7.35 27.78 2.21
CA SER A 376 -8.53 28.59 1.92
C SER A 376 -9.77 28.00 2.61
N PRO A 377 -10.36 28.65 3.62
CA PRO A 377 -11.55 28.16 4.32
C PRO A 377 -12.74 27.87 3.39
N ASP A 378 -12.82 28.56 2.25
CA ASP A 378 -13.84 28.36 1.19
C ASP A 378 -13.42 27.33 0.12
N TYR A 379 -12.46 26.46 0.41
CA TYR A 379 -11.99 25.46 -0.54
C TYR A 379 -13.08 24.43 -0.84
N ASP A 380 -13.70 24.57 -2.02
CA ASP A 380 -14.68 23.63 -2.50
C ASP A 380 -14.01 22.32 -2.96
N ARG A 381 -14.33 21.22 -2.26
CA ARG A 381 -13.86 19.85 -2.58
C ARG A 381 -14.23 19.42 -4.00
N SER A 382 -15.30 19.98 -4.56
CA SER A 382 -15.78 19.74 -5.92
C SER A 382 -15.21 20.74 -6.94
N ALA A 383 -14.54 21.81 -6.51
CA ALA A 383 -13.99 22.80 -7.41
C ALA A 383 -12.76 22.26 -8.16
N PRO A 384 -12.82 22.16 -9.50
CA PRO A 384 -11.63 21.99 -10.30
C PRO A 384 -10.81 23.28 -10.18
N ALA A 385 -9.54 23.16 -9.80
CA ALA A 385 -8.59 24.25 -9.65
C ALA A 385 -8.83 25.37 -10.68
N LYS A 386 -8.99 26.62 -10.21
CA LYS A 386 -9.29 27.82 -11.00
C LYS A 386 -8.71 27.77 -12.43
N ARG A 387 -9.64 27.60 -13.38
CA ARG A 387 -9.55 27.75 -14.85
C ARG A 387 -8.16 28.09 -15.44
N ILE A 388 -7.40 27.05 -15.75
CA ILE A 388 -6.76 26.96 -17.07
C ILE A 388 -7.74 26.13 -17.91
N LYS A 389 -8.44 26.76 -18.85
CA LYS A 389 -9.43 26.07 -19.69
C LYS A 389 -8.72 25.25 -20.76
N VAL A 390 -8.23 24.08 -20.38
CA VAL A 390 -7.94 22.97 -21.29
C VAL A 390 -9.07 21.97 -21.02
N LEU A 391 -9.93 21.73 -22.02
CA LEU A 391 -10.94 20.66 -21.93
C LEU A 391 -10.22 19.36 -21.58
N SER A 392 -10.78 18.53 -20.68
CA SER A 392 -10.18 17.21 -20.46
C SER A 392 -10.20 16.42 -21.77
N PHE A 393 -9.26 15.48 -21.95
CA PHE A 393 -9.28 14.62 -23.13
C PHE A 393 -10.61 13.89 -23.25
N GLU A 394 -11.22 13.46 -22.14
CA GLU A 394 -12.56 12.84 -22.13
C GLU A 394 -13.67 13.83 -22.50
N GLU A 395 -13.63 15.10 -22.06
CA GLU A 395 -14.60 16.11 -22.48
C GLU A 395 -14.50 16.41 -23.99
N GLU A 396 -13.29 16.54 -24.53
CA GLU A 396 -13.07 16.76 -25.96
C GLU A 396 -13.41 15.50 -26.78
N LEU A 397 -13.13 14.31 -26.23
CA LEU A 397 -13.47 13.03 -26.83
C LEU A 397 -14.99 12.83 -26.88
N GLN A 398 -15.71 13.05 -25.78
CA GLN A 398 -17.16 12.92 -25.75
C GLN A 398 -17.84 13.97 -26.63
N LYS A 399 -17.31 15.19 -26.68
CA LYS A 399 -17.76 16.23 -27.61
C LYS A 399 -17.56 15.79 -29.07
N ASN A 400 -16.39 15.26 -29.42
CA ASN A 400 -16.11 14.80 -30.78
C ASN A 400 -16.95 13.57 -31.15
N ILE A 401 -17.13 12.61 -30.24
CA ILE A 401 -18.03 11.47 -30.43
C ILE A 401 -19.47 11.96 -30.68
N THR A 402 -19.95 12.94 -29.91
CA THR A 402 -21.28 13.52 -30.09
C THR A 402 -21.41 14.20 -31.46
N ASN A 403 -20.40 14.96 -31.88
CA ASN A 403 -20.39 15.63 -33.18
C ASN A 403 -20.35 14.64 -34.36
N ILE A 404 -19.57 13.55 -34.22
CA ILE A 404 -19.51 12.49 -35.24
C ILE A 404 -20.87 11.80 -35.34
N LYS A 405 -21.49 11.44 -34.21
CA LYS A 405 -22.82 10.82 -34.17
C LYS A 405 -23.91 11.70 -34.79
N ALA A 406 -23.81 13.02 -34.63
CA ALA A 406 -24.76 13.98 -35.19
C ALA A 406 -24.58 14.22 -36.70
N ASN A 407 -23.49 13.74 -37.32
CA ASN A 407 -23.23 13.91 -38.75
C ASN A 407 -23.40 12.58 -39.51
N GLU A 408 -24.46 12.50 -40.33
CA GLU A 408 -24.82 11.27 -41.05
C GLU A 408 -23.72 10.78 -42.01
N ASN A 409 -22.99 11.69 -42.66
CA ASN A 409 -21.94 11.31 -43.60
C ASN A 409 -20.71 10.75 -42.89
N TRP A 410 -20.33 11.33 -41.74
CA TRP A 410 -19.27 10.75 -40.91
C TRP A 410 -19.69 9.40 -40.31
N MET A 411 -20.94 9.24 -39.88
CA MET A 411 -21.41 7.94 -39.39
C MET A 411 -21.40 6.84 -40.47
N LYS A 412 -21.65 7.18 -41.74
CA LYS A 412 -21.48 6.22 -42.86
C LYS A 412 -20.02 5.79 -42.98
N GLU A 413 -19.09 6.73 -42.86
CA GLU A 413 -17.66 6.43 -42.98
C GLU A 413 -17.12 5.64 -41.79
N ILE A 414 -17.58 5.95 -40.57
CA ILE A 414 -17.24 5.17 -39.37
C ILE A 414 -17.69 3.71 -39.51
N LYS A 415 -18.92 3.46 -40.00
CA LYS A 415 -19.41 2.09 -40.26
C LYS A 415 -18.62 1.37 -41.35
N ARG A 416 -18.12 2.09 -42.36
CA ARG A 416 -17.27 1.54 -43.41
C ARG A 416 -15.89 1.15 -42.86
N LYS A 417 -15.23 2.06 -42.14
CA LYS A 417 -13.93 1.84 -41.49
C LYS A 417 -13.99 0.71 -40.46
N SER A 418 -15.05 0.65 -39.64
CA SER A 418 -15.18 -0.41 -38.61
C SER A 418 -15.26 -1.80 -39.23
N LYS A 419 -15.93 -1.96 -40.39
CA LYS A 419 -15.97 -3.22 -41.14
C LYS A 419 -14.62 -3.58 -41.74
N LEU A 420 -13.89 -2.60 -42.30
CA LEU A 420 -12.56 -2.82 -42.87
C LEU A 420 -11.53 -3.22 -41.82
N MET A 421 -11.64 -2.66 -40.62
CA MET A 421 -10.73 -2.91 -39.50
C MET A 421 -11.17 -4.07 -38.61
N ASN A 422 -12.32 -4.71 -38.90
CA ASN A 422 -12.92 -5.79 -38.11
C ASN A 422 -13.09 -5.44 -36.61
N ILE A 423 -13.60 -4.25 -36.31
CA ILE A 423 -13.86 -3.75 -34.94
C ILE A 423 -15.29 -3.22 -34.81
N SER A 424 -15.75 -3.02 -33.56
CA SER A 424 -17.06 -2.45 -33.29
C SER A 424 -17.18 -0.99 -33.76
N VAL A 425 -18.41 -0.55 -34.06
CA VAL A 425 -18.70 0.84 -34.45
C VAL A 425 -18.32 1.82 -33.33
N ASP A 426 -18.57 1.46 -32.07
CA ASP A 426 -18.20 2.29 -30.92
C ASP A 426 -16.69 2.40 -30.73
N SER A 427 -15.95 1.32 -30.97
CA SER A 427 -14.48 1.34 -30.98
C SER A 427 -13.94 2.26 -32.07
N MET A 428 -14.53 2.21 -33.28
CA MET A 428 -14.12 3.06 -34.39
C MET A 428 -14.46 4.55 -34.14
N LEU A 429 -15.57 4.85 -33.46
CA LEU A 429 -15.94 6.21 -33.04
C LEU A 429 -14.88 6.81 -32.11
N ILE A 430 -14.40 6.04 -31.14
CA ILE A 430 -13.37 6.48 -30.20
C ILE A 430 -12.04 6.75 -30.93
N ILE A 431 -11.67 5.88 -31.88
CA ILE A 431 -10.43 6.02 -32.66
C ILE A 431 -10.44 7.31 -33.48
N ASP A 432 -11.49 7.56 -34.27
CA ASP A 432 -11.58 8.77 -35.11
C ASP A 432 -11.71 10.04 -34.24
N ALA A 433 -12.48 9.98 -33.14
CA ALA A 433 -12.62 11.12 -32.22
C ALA A 433 -11.30 11.45 -31.50
N THR A 434 -10.48 10.44 -31.19
CA THR A 434 -9.13 10.60 -30.63
C THR A 434 -8.18 11.20 -31.67
N TRP A 435 -8.21 10.70 -32.90
CA TRP A 435 -7.40 11.24 -34.00
C TRP A 435 -7.70 12.72 -34.25
N MET A 436 -8.97 13.15 -34.18
CA MET A 436 -9.33 14.58 -34.32
C MET A 436 -8.68 15.47 -33.25
N ILE A 437 -8.55 14.96 -32.02
CA ILE A 437 -7.89 15.68 -30.92
C ILE A 437 -6.39 15.76 -31.16
N GLU A 438 -5.77 14.65 -31.57
CA GLU A 438 -4.35 14.57 -31.85
C GLU A 438 -3.95 15.42 -33.08
N TYR A 439 -4.77 15.38 -34.14
CA TYR A 439 -4.58 16.18 -35.34
C TYR A 439 -4.64 17.68 -35.02
N LYS A 440 -5.64 18.12 -34.24
CA LYS A 440 -5.74 19.52 -33.81
C LYS A 440 -4.51 19.96 -33.01
N LYS A 441 -4.05 19.15 -32.06
CA LYS A 441 -2.80 19.39 -31.31
C LYS A 441 -1.54 19.43 -32.18
N SER A 442 -1.54 18.70 -33.30
CA SER A 442 -0.44 18.72 -34.27
C SER A 442 -0.40 20.00 -35.11
N GLN A 443 -1.56 20.64 -35.35
CA GLN A 443 -1.65 21.91 -36.07
C GLN A 443 -1.29 23.11 -35.19
N GLU A 444 -1.58 23.06 -33.88
CA GLU A 444 -1.22 24.11 -32.91
C GLU A 444 0.30 24.17 -32.59
N LYS A 445 1.08 23.18 -33.07
CA LYS A 445 2.54 23.10 -32.91
C LYS A 445 3.32 23.58 -34.15
N LYS A 446 2.65 24.02 -35.21
CA LYS A 446 3.23 24.70 -36.37
C LYS A 446 2.87 26.18 -36.31
#